data_AF-A0A2V7DHA5-F1
#
_entry.id   AF-A0A2V7DHA5-F1
#
_cell.length_a   1.000
_cell.length_b   1.000
_cell.length_c   1.000
_cell.angle_alpha   90.00
_cell.angle_beta   90.00
_cell.angle_gamma   90.00
#
_symmetry.space_group_name_H-M   'P 1'
#
loop_
_entity.id
_entity.type
_entity.pdbx_description
1 polymer ?
#
loop_
_entity_poly.entity_id
_entity_poly.type
_entity_poly.pdbx_seq_one_letter_code
_entity_poly.pdbx_strand_id
1 'polypeptide(L)'
;MTKIYDLSDPTKPVFVRDFGLAGQQPGSSGPIPVAHGVHGPIVLGNRVYFAYGTSGEGLLQIVDRQKLLSGPKEPTAANLNAPEISRLQMAPNWGGHTAFPILRVPIADWAPNTKEQTRDFVFLVSEAIANECRESRHASFVVDITAETRPFGVATFQVPESKGNFCKRGGRFGPHSSSESFAPIFYRKLVFVAYFNGGVRAVDVRDPYSPREAALYIPATTERTGERCVTNGTRSCKVAIQTNNVEADERGFVYLADRANTGLHIVRLTGEAAKITGGN
;
A
#
# COMPACT_ATOMS: atom_id res chain seq x y z
N MET A 1 -13.77 10.72 -8.98
CA MET A 1 -12.80 10.25 -9.99
C MET A 1 -11.43 10.82 -9.68
N THR A 2 -10.38 10.12 -10.08
CA THR A 2 -8.98 10.55 -10.00
C THR A 2 -8.67 11.55 -11.11
N LYS A 3 -8.00 12.65 -10.78
CA LYS A 3 -7.55 13.65 -11.75
C LYS A 3 -6.10 13.41 -12.11
N ILE A 4 -5.79 13.37 -13.40
CA ILE A 4 -4.42 13.20 -13.90
C ILE A 4 -3.94 14.53 -14.44
N TYR A 5 -2.78 14.98 -13.97
CA TYR A 5 -2.11 16.20 -14.40
C TYR A 5 -0.70 15.88 -14.89
N ASP A 6 -0.25 16.60 -15.90
CA ASP A 6 1.16 16.71 -16.27
C ASP A 6 1.80 17.80 -15.43
N LEU A 7 2.82 17.43 -14.66
CA LEU A 7 3.58 18.28 -13.76
C LEU A 7 5.03 18.47 -14.23
N SER A 8 5.32 18.26 -15.53
CA SER A 8 6.64 18.50 -16.11
C SER A 8 7.10 19.95 -15.92
N ASP A 9 6.15 20.90 -15.89
CA ASP A 9 6.31 22.22 -15.30
C ASP A 9 5.37 22.35 -14.08
N PRO A 10 5.87 22.18 -12.84
CA PRO A 10 5.05 22.27 -11.63
C PRO A 10 4.40 23.65 -11.42
N THR A 11 4.91 24.70 -12.07
CA THR A 11 4.32 26.05 -11.99
C THR A 11 3.13 26.21 -12.94
N LYS A 12 2.98 25.31 -13.91
CA LYS A 12 1.92 25.30 -14.93
C LYS A 12 1.36 23.89 -15.11
N PRO A 13 0.68 23.34 -14.09
CA PRO A 13 0.09 22.00 -14.18
C PRO A 13 -0.92 21.92 -15.33
N VAL A 14 -0.77 20.93 -16.20
CA VAL A 14 -1.68 20.71 -17.33
C VAL A 14 -2.62 19.57 -17.01
N PHE A 15 -3.93 19.83 -17.00
CA PHE A 15 -4.92 18.75 -16.83
C PHE A 15 -4.89 17.80 -18.03
N VAL A 16 -4.75 16.50 -17.76
CA VAL A 16 -4.72 15.45 -18.78
C VAL A 16 -6.10 14.85 -18.96
N ARG A 17 -6.69 14.30 -17.90
CA ARG A 17 -8.01 13.66 -17.90
C ARG A 17 -8.52 13.36 -16.50
N ASP A 18 -9.81 13.07 -16.39
CA ASP A 18 -10.36 12.32 -15.27
C ASP A 18 -10.28 10.80 -15.56
N PHE A 19 -10.04 10.00 -14.52
CA PHE A 19 -9.95 8.55 -14.60
C PHE A 19 -10.53 7.87 -13.35
N GLY A 20 -10.94 6.62 -13.48
CA GLY A 20 -11.55 5.81 -12.43
C GLY A 20 -12.15 4.53 -13.00
N LEU A 21 -12.94 3.83 -12.20
CA LEU A 21 -13.64 2.63 -12.64
C LEU A 21 -14.88 3.01 -13.45
N ALA A 22 -15.18 2.27 -14.52
CA ALA A 22 -16.46 2.39 -15.20
C ALA A 22 -17.61 2.14 -14.21
N GLY A 23 -18.56 3.08 -14.14
CA GLY A 23 -19.58 3.21 -13.10
C GLY A 23 -19.36 4.44 -12.21
N GLN A 24 -18.15 5.01 -12.17
CA GLN A 24 -17.82 6.22 -11.38
C GLN A 24 -17.86 7.52 -12.20
N GLN A 25 -18.14 7.46 -13.49
CA GLN A 25 -18.21 8.63 -14.37
C GLN A 25 -19.45 9.50 -14.14
N PRO A 26 -19.42 10.79 -14.54
CA PRO A 26 -20.59 11.67 -14.47
C PRO A 26 -21.80 11.08 -15.20
N GLY A 27 -22.99 11.20 -14.59
CA GLY A 27 -24.24 10.68 -15.17
C GLY A 27 -24.43 9.17 -15.06
N SER A 28 -23.52 8.43 -14.43
CA SER A 28 -23.73 7.01 -14.10
C SER A 28 -24.88 6.85 -13.09
N SER A 29 -25.82 5.95 -13.38
CA SER A 29 -26.95 5.60 -12.52
C SER A 29 -26.89 4.17 -11.97
N GLY A 30 -25.89 3.39 -12.38
CA GLY A 30 -25.67 2.02 -11.92
C GLY A 30 -24.99 1.94 -10.55
N PRO A 31 -24.81 0.72 -10.02
CA PRO A 31 -24.08 0.51 -8.75
C PRO A 31 -22.68 1.10 -8.84
N ILE A 32 -22.25 1.80 -7.79
CA ILE A 32 -20.87 2.29 -7.69
C ILE A 32 -19.96 1.08 -7.48
N PRO A 33 -18.98 0.82 -8.35
CA PRO A 33 -18.13 -0.37 -8.24
C PRO A 33 -17.33 -0.43 -6.94
N VAL A 34 -16.80 0.72 -6.53
CA VAL A 34 -16.08 0.92 -5.27
C VAL A 34 -16.40 2.31 -4.76
N ALA A 35 -16.88 2.41 -3.51
CA ALA A 35 -17.37 3.67 -2.93
C ALA A 35 -16.25 4.69 -2.70
N HIS A 36 -15.09 4.25 -2.23
CA HIS A 36 -13.93 5.11 -2.03
C HIS A 36 -13.05 5.16 -3.29
N GLY A 37 -12.48 6.35 -3.55
CA GLY A 37 -11.63 6.58 -4.71
C GLY A 37 -10.28 5.86 -4.66
N VAL A 38 -9.42 6.16 -5.63
CA VAL A 38 -8.01 5.74 -5.62
C VAL A 38 -7.30 6.42 -4.46
N HIS A 39 -6.46 5.67 -3.73
CA HIS A 39 -5.57 6.24 -2.73
C HIS A 39 -4.11 6.37 -3.23
N GLY A 40 -3.41 5.27 -3.51
CA GLY A 40 -2.00 5.27 -3.93
C GLY A 40 -1.77 4.60 -5.29
N PRO A 41 -1.85 5.34 -6.42
CA PRO A 41 -1.48 4.80 -7.73
C PRO A 41 0.04 4.78 -7.90
N ILE A 42 0.61 3.60 -8.18
CA ILE A 42 2.06 3.44 -8.39
C ILE A 42 2.35 3.22 -9.87
N VAL A 43 3.33 3.93 -10.40
CA VAL A 43 3.80 3.77 -11.79
C VAL A 43 5.10 2.97 -11.81
N LEU A 44 5.17 1.95 -12.66
CA LEU A 44 6.41 1.25 -12.98
C LEU A 44 6.42 0.89 -14.47
N GLY A 45 7.36 1.48 -15.22
CA GLY A 45 7.41 1.31 -16.67
C GLY A 45 6.11 1.78 -17.36
N ASN A 46 5.51 0.92 -18.19
CA ASN A 46 4.25 1.20 -18.88
C ASN A 46 3.01 0.71 -18.12
N ARG A 47 3.09 0.56 -16.80
CA ARG A 47 1.98 0.14 -15.94
C ARG A 47 1.67 1.17 -14.88
N VAL A 48 0.39 1.29 -14.57
CA VAL A 48 -0.11 1.99 -13.39
C VAL A 48 -0.91 1.00 -12.56
N TYR A 49 -0.58 0.87 -11.29
CA TYR A 49 -1.23 0.00 -10.33
C TYR A 49 -2.08 0.85 -9.40
N PHE A 50 -3.40 0.78 -9.54
CA PHE A 50 -4.34 1.53 -8.71
C PHE A 50 -4.87 0.66 -7.58
N ALA A 51 -4.83 1.20 -6.37
CA ALA A 51 -5.52 0.65 -5.21
C ALA A 51 -6.77 1.49 -4.90
N TYR A 52 -7.93 0.84 -4.87
CA TYR A 52 -9.23 1.45 -4.60
C TYR A 52 -9.82 0.97 -3.28
N GLY A 53 -10.73 1.77 -2.73
CA GLY A 53 -11.70 1.32 -1.74
C GLY A 53 -11.35 1.58 -0.29
N THR A 54 -10.10 1.91 0.04
CA THR A 54 -9.63 2.33 1.39
C THR A 54 -10.53 1.92 2.55
N SER A 55 -10.12 0.91 3.34
CA SER A 55 -10.91 0.28 4.42
C SER A 55 -12.04 -0.69 4.01
N GLY A 56 -12.59 -0.67 2.80
CA GLY A 56 -13.58 -1.67 2.38
C GLY A 56 -13.76 -1.79 0.87
N GLU A 57 -14.48 -2.82 0.42
CA GLU A 57 -14.85 -3.02 -1.00
C GLU A 57 -13.69 -2.81 -1.98
N GLY A 58 -12.50 -3.30 -1.62
CA GLY A 58 -11.26 -2.93 -2.30
C GLY A 58 -11.08 -3.54 -3.68
N LEU A 59 -10.23 -2.90 -4.47
CA LEU A 59 -9.85 -3.40 -5.78
C LEU A 59 -8.42 -2.99 -6.13
N LEU A 60 -7.66 -3.93 -6.70
CA LEU A 60 -6.44 -3.66 -7.44
C LEU A 60 -6.79 -3.57 -8.93
N GLN A 61 -6.37 -2.50 -9.61
CA GLN A 61 -6.49 -2.36 -11.06
C GLN A 61 -5.10 -2.19 -11.69
N ILE A 62 -4.84 -2.95 -12.74
CA ILE A 62 -3.62 -2.81 -13.55
C ILE A 62 -4.00 -2.12 -14.85
N VAL A 63 -3.32 -1.02 -15.15
CA VAL A 63 -3.64 -0.13 -16.27
C VAL A 63 -2.42 0.07 -17.15
N ASP A 64 -2.62 0.05 -18.47
CA ASP A 64 -1.61 0.43 -19.45
C ASP A 64 -1.42 1.95 -19.46
N ARG A 65 -0.23 2.42 -19.05
CA ARG A 65 0.05 3.85 -18.87
C ARG A 65 -0.03 4.62 -20.18
N GLN A 66 0.49 4.06 -21.27
CA GLN A 66 0.46 4.72 -22.57
C GLN A 66 -0.98 4.90 -23.03
N LYS A 67 -1.80 3.86 -22.99
CA LYS A 67 -3.24 3.96 -23.34
C LYS A 67 -3.98 4.95 -22.42
N LEU A 68 -3.65 4.97 -21.13
CA LEU A 68 -4.23 5.90 -20.17
C LEU A 68 -3.99 7.37 -20.57
N LEU A 69 -2.75 7.68 -20.99
CA LEU A 69 -2.31 9.04 -21.30
C LEU A 69 -2.66 9.49 -22.73
N SER A 70 -2.64 8.59 -23.72
CA SER A 70 -2.84 8.93 -25.13
C SER A 70 -4.24 8.60 -25.66
N GLY A 71 -5.04 7.85 -24.92
CA GLY A 71 -6.40 7.49 -25.33
C GLY A 71 -7.41 8.64 -25.23
N PRO A 72 -8.65 8.42 -25.70
CA PRO A 72 -9.74 9.40 -25.55
C PRO A 72 -9.93 9.80 -24.07
N LYS A 73 -10.12 11.10 -23.84
CA LYS A 73 -10.02 11.73 -22.51
C LYS A 73 -11.37 11.85 -21.80
N GLU A 74 -12.46 11.85 -22.56
CA GLU A 74 -13.82 11.93 -22.03
C GLU A 74 -14.08 10.72 -21.12
N PRO A 75 -14.60 10.89 -19.90
CA PRO A 75 -14.77 9.80 -18.95
C PRO A 75 -16.00 8.95 -19.28
N THR A 76 -16.12 8.42 -20.49
CA THR A 76 -17.15 7.43 -20.82
C THR A 76 -16.75 6.06 -20.26
N ALA A 77 -17.71 5.17 -20.00
CA ALA A 77 -17.41 3.81 -19.54
C ALA A 77 -16.42 3.07 -20.47
N ALA A 78 -16.57 3.25 -21.79
CA ALA A 78 -15.66 2.68 -22.78
C ALA A 78 -14.23 3.25 -22.63
N ASN A 79 -14.09 4.57 -22.48
CA ASN A 79 -12.79 5.24 -22.36
C ASN A 79 -12.10 4.97 -21.02
N LEU A 80 -12.87 4.70 -19.95
CA LEU A 80 -12.34 4.29 -18.64
C LEU A 80 -11.85 2.83 -18.65
N ASN A 81 -12.53 1.95 -19.39
CA ASN A 81 -12.13 0.54 -19.53
C ASN A 81 -11.00 0.35 -20.56
N ALA A 82 -10.88 1.21 -21.56
CA ALA A 82 -9.90 1.07 -22.65
C ALA A 82 -8.43 0.88 -22.20
N PRO A 83 -7.91 1.56 -21.16
CA PRO A 83 -6.56 1.34 -20.67
C PRO A 83 -6.46 0.24 -19.60
N GLU A 84 -7.58 -0.33 -19.11
CA GLU A 84 -7.56 -1.41 -18.12
C GLU A 84 -6.99 -2.70 -18.74
N ILE A 85 -6.05 -3.33 -18.04
CA ILE A 85 -5.52 -4.65 -18.38
C ILE A 85 -6.29 -5.71 -17.61
N SER A 86 -6.45 -5.51 -16.30
CA SER A 86 -7.17 -6.41 -15.42
C SER A 86 -7.47 -5.75 -14.07
N ARG A 87 -8.20 -6.50 -13.24
CA ARG A 87 -8.47 -6.14 -11.85
C ARG A 87 -8.60 -7.37 -10.96
N LEU A 88 -8.31 -7.20 -9.68
CA LEU A 88 -8.60 -8.16 -8.61
C LEU A 88 -9.52 -7.50 -7.59
N GLN A 89 -10.72 -8.06 -7.39
CA GLN A 89 -11.59 -7.66 -6.29
C GLN A 89 -11.04 -8.22 -4.97
N MET A 90 -11.02 -7.37 -3.95
CA MET A 90 -10.66 -7.74 -2.59
C MET A 90 -11.91 -8.19 -1.83
N ALA A 91 -11.72 -8.81 -0.67
CA ALA A 91 -12.84 -9.11 0.20
C ALA A 91 -13.54 -7.80 0.66
N PRO A 92 -14.87 -7.80 0.85
CA PRO A 92 -15.67 -6.62 1.25
C PRO A 92 -15.11 -5.83 2.44
N ASN A 93 -14.47 -6.52 3.38
CA ASN A 93 -13.93 -5.96 4.61
C ASN A 93 -12.54 -5.32 4.44
N TRP A 94 -11.96 -5.31 3.24
CA TRP A 94 -10.65 -4.74 2.96
C TRP A 94 -10.65 -3.85 1.73
N GLY A 95 -10.23 -2.60 1.92
CA GLY A 95 -9.96 -1.65 0.84
C GLY A 95 -8.48 -1.56 0.54
N GLY A 96 -8.09 -1.40 -0.72
CA GLY A 96 -6.69 -1.18 -1.11
C GLY A 96 -6.28 0.28 -0.90
N HIS A 97 -5.16 0.50 -0.21
CA HIS A 97 -4.53 1.82 -0.04
C HIS A 97 -3.33 2.00 -0.97
N THR A 98 -2.40 1.04 -1.01
CA THR A 98 -1.18 1.12 -1.84
C THR A 98 -0.98 -0.17 -2.62
N ALA A 99 -0.68 -0.09 -3.92
CA ALA A 99 -0.42 -1.24 -4.78
C ALA A 99 1.04 -1.21 -5.28
N PHE A 100 2.00 -1.61 -4.44
CA PHE A 100 3.42 -1.52 -4.77
C PHE A 100 3.90 -2.71 -5.61
N PRO A 101 4.31 -2.53 -6.89
CA PRO A 101 4.73 -3.61 -7.75
C PRO A 101 6.16 -4.09 -7.46
N ILE A 102 6.32 -5.39 -7.29
CA ILE A 102 7.59 -6.08 -7.07
C ILE A 102 7.80 -7.08 -8.21
N LEU A 103 8.46 -6.61 -9.27
CA LEU A 103 8.60 -7.36 -10.52
C LEU A 103 9.90 -8.14 -10.55
N ARG A 104 9.92 -9.25 -11.28
CA ARG A 104 11.04 -10.13 -11.56
C ARG A 104 11.71 -10.63 -10.29
N VAL A 105 10.89 -11.17 -9.39
CA VAL A 105 11.34 -11.84 -8.17
C VAL A 105 11.72 -13.27 -8.53
N PRO A 106 13.01 -13.66 -8.39
CA PRO A 106 13.40 -15.05 -8.53
C PRO A 106 12.87 -15.84 -7.33
N ILE A 107 12.18 -16.95 -7.59
CA ILE A 107 11.69 -17.84 -6.54
C ILE A 107 12.77 -18.87 -6.26
N ALA A 108 13.45 -18.75 -5.12
CA ALA A 108 14.65 -19.51 -4.81
C ALA A 108 14.43 -21.03 -4.90
N ASP A 109 13.33 -21.53 -4.35
CA ASP A 109 12.96 -22.94 -4.36
C ASP A 109 12.67 -23.47 -5.78
N TRP A 110 12.30 -22.58 -6.70
CA TRP A 110 11.98 -22.92 -8.08
C TRP A 110 13.17 -22.77 -9.02
N ALA A 111 14.37 -22.48 -8.53
CA ALA A 111 15.57 -22.41 -9.36
C ALA A 111 15.81 -23.67 -10.24
N PRO A 112 15.49 -24.90 -9.80
CA PRO A 112 15.60 -26.09 -10.66
C PRO A 112 14.45 -26.26 -11.67
N ASN A 113 13.37 -25.48 -11.58
CA ASN A 113 12.19 -25.64 -12.43
C ASN A 113 12.50 -25.28 -13.88
N THR A 114 11.85 -25.92 -14.84
CA THR A 114 12.03 -25.61 -16.28
C THR A 114 11.24 -24.37 -16.74
N LYS A 115 10.33 -23.86 -15.91
CA LYS A 115 9.49 -22.69 -16.18
C LYS A 115 9.25 -21.89 -14.91
N GLU A 116 8.86 -20.63 -15.08
CA GLU A 116 8.33 -19.78 -14.01
C GLU A 116 9.26 -19.56 -12.80
N GLN A 117 10.59 -19.70 -12.98
CA GLN A 117 11.59 -19.45 -11.93
C GLN A 117 11.58 -18.00 -11.41
N THR A 118 10.98 -17.09 -12.16
CA THR A 118 10.86 -15.66 -11.84
C THR A 118 9.42 -15.23 -12.04
N ARG A 119 8.90 -14.47 -11.08
CA ARG A 119 7.49 -14.07 -11.02
C ARG A 119 7.35 -12.57 -10.75
N ASP A 120 6.19 -12.02 -11.08
CA ASP A 120 5.85 -10.62 -10.87
C ASP A 120 4.74 -10.52 -9.81
N PHE A 121 4.86 -9.61 -8.86
CA PHE A 121 3.91 -9.44 -7.76
C PHE A 121 3.50 -7.99 -7.53
N VAL A 122 2.41 -7.80 -6.81
CA VAL A 122 2.02 -6.54 -6.16
C VAL A 122 1.90 -6.80 -4.66
N PHE A 123 2.58 -5.99 -3.86
CA PHE A 123 2.36 -5.90 -2.43
C PHE A 123 1.24 -4.88 -2.18
N LEU A 124 0.03 -5.39 -1.99
CA LEU A 124 -1.20 -4.62 -1.87
C LEU A 124 -1.53 -4.36 -0.40
N VAL A 125 -1.37 -3.13 0.04
CA VAL A 125 -1.56 -2.73 1.44
C VAL A 125 -3.00 -2.24 1.64
N SER A 126 -3.71 -2.81 2.62
CA SER A 126 -5.00 -2.27 3.08
C SER A 126 -4.81 -1.20 4.16
N GLU A 127 -5.86 -0.43 4.48
CA GLU A 127 -5.81 0.61 5.53
C GLU A 127 -6.77 0.30 6.66
N ALA A 128 -6.26 0.34 7.90
CA ALA A 128 -7.07 0.51 9.10
C ALA A 128 -7.48 1.98 9.31
N ILE A 129 -8.77 2.26 9.55
CA ILE A 129 -9.28 3.63 9.74
C ILE A 129 -9.82 3.89 11.15
N ALA A 130 -10.14 2.85 11.90
CA ALA A 130 -10.73 2.95 13.23
C ALA A 130 -9.69 2.89 14.35
N ASN A 131 -9.88 3.73 15.36
CA ASN A 131 -9.13 3.63 16.60
C ASN A 131 -9.58 2.41 17.40
N GLU A 132 -8.64 1.80 18.14
CA GLU A 132 -8.89 0.70 19.07
C GLU A 132 -9.57 -0.52 18.42
N CYS A 133 -9.29 -0.73 17.13
CA CYS A 133 -9.63 -1.96 16.41
C CYS A 133 -11.13 -2.26 16.33
N ARG A 134 -11.93 -1.22 16.14
CA ARG A 134 -13.40 -1.26 16.06
C ARG A 134 -13.92 -1.53 14.65
N GLU A 135 -13.12 -2.25 13.88
CA GLU A 135 -13.33 -2.59 12.47
C GLU A 135 -12.71 -3.97 12.19
N SER A 136 -12.89 -4.47 10.97
CA SER A 136 -12.21 -5.69 10.53
C SER A 136 -10.70 -5.51 10.55
N ARG A 137 -9.95 -6.55 10.91
CA ARG A 137 -8.49 -6.46 10.91
C ARG A 137 -7.96 -6.35 9.49
N HIS A 138 -7.29 -5.25 9.20
CA HIS A 138 -6.66 -5.00 7.91
C HIS A 138 -5.33 -5.74 7.77
N ALA A 139 -4.96 -6.03 6.52
CA ALA A 139 -3.78 -6.80 6.16
C ALA A 139 -3.06 -6.19 4.95
N SER A 140 -1.82 -6.64 4.72
CA SER A 140 -1.19 -6.51 3.41
C SER A 140 -1.29 -7.85 2.68
N PHE A 141 -1.44 -7.80 1.36
CA PHE A 141 -1.61 -8.96 0.50
C PHE A 141 -0.49 -9.02 -0.52
N VAL A 142 -0.04 -10.22 -0.86
CA VAL A 142 0.82 -10.45 -2.00
C VAL A 142 -0.05 -10.98 -3.12
N VAL A 143 -0.07 -10.28 -4.24
CA VAL A 143 -0.84 -10.62 -5.43
C VAL A 143 0.12 -10.99 -6.54
N ASP A 144 0.04 -12.21 -7.05
CA ASP A 144 0.76 -12.66 -8.23
C ASP A 144 0.13 -12.02 -9.47
N ILE A 145 0.95 -11.34 -10.26
CA ILE A 145 0.58 -10.65 -11.49
C ILE A 145 1.43 -11.10 -12.68
N THR A 146 2.10 -12.26 -12.57
CA THR A 146 2.93 -12.83 -13.64
C THR A 146 2.14 -12.97 -14.94
N ALA A 147 0.89 -13.43 -14.82
CA ALA A 147 -0.12 -13.24 -15.86
C ALA A 147 -0.91 -11.96 -15.57
N GLU A 148 -0.49 -10.80 -16.11
CA GLU A 148 -1.09 -9.49 -15.80
C GLU A 148 -2.61 -9.43 -16.03
N THR A 149 -3.15 -10.28 -16.91
CA THR A 149 -4.61 -10.38 -17.18
C THR A 149 -5.40 -11.11 -16.09
N ARG A 150 -4.74 -11.82 -15.17
CA ARG A 150 -5.37 -12.67 -14.14
C ARG A 150 -4.63 -12.56 -12.80
N PRO A 151 -4.66 -11.39 -12.15
CA PRO A 151 -4.06 -11.21 -10.83
C PRO A 151 -4.70 -12.16 -9.80
N PHE A 152 -3.89 -12.73 -8.91
CA PHE A 152 -4.37 -13.67 -7.89
C PHE A 152 -3.66 -13.50 -6.56
N GLY A 153 -4.41 -13.50 -5.45
CA GLY A 153 -3.83 -13.40 -4.11
C GLY A 153 -3.12 -14.69 -3.70
N VAL A 154 -1.86 -14.60 -3.28
CA VAL A 154 -1.04 -15.78 -2.94
C VAL A 154 -0.57 -15.80 -1.50
N ALA A 155 -0.50 -14.65 -0.82
CA ALA A 155 -0.14 -14.58 0.59
C ALA A 155 -0.70 -13.34 1.28
N THR A 156 -0.65 -13.35 2.61
CA THR A 156 -1.10 -12.25 3.46
C THR A 156 -0.06 -11.98 4.56
N PHE A 157 0.20 -10.72 4.86
CA PHE A 157 1.01 -10.28 5.99
C PHE A 157 0.14 -9.49 6.99
N GLN A 158 0.19 -9.89 8.26
CA GLN A 158 -0.45 -9.21 9.38
C GLN A 158 0.45 -9.22 10.61
N VAL A 159 0.38 -8.15 11.40
CA VAL A 159 0.98 -8.09 12.73
C VAL A 159 -0.06 -8.54 13.77
N PRO A 160 0.23 -9.58 14.58
CA PRO A 160 -0.68 -9.98 15.65
C PRO A 160 -0.83 -8.87 16.70
N GLU A 161 -2.08 -8.53 17.01
CA GLU A 161 -2.44 -7.52 18.02
C GLU A 161 -1.81 -7.80 19.39
N SER A 162 -1.78 -9.08 19.77
CA SER A 162 -1.30 -9.57 21.06
C SER A 162 0.18 -9.30 21.30
N LYS A 163 0.99 -9.06 20.26
CA LYS A 163 2.42 -8.76 20.41
C LYS A 163 2.71 -7.39 21.05
N GLY A 164 1.74 -6.48 21.06
CA GLY A 164 1.95 -5.14 21.60
C GLY A 164 0.72 -4.54 22.29
N ASN A 165 -0.33 -5.35 22.53
CA ASN A 165 -1.60 -4.90 23.11
C ASN A 165 -2.15 -3.68 22.34
N PHE A 166 -2.01 -3.74 21.01
CA PHE A 166 -2.11 -2.56 20.15
C PHE A 166 -3.52 -1.96 20.13
N CYS A 167 -4.57 -2.72 20.38
CA CYS A 167 -5.92 -2.15 20.44
C CYS A 167 -6.15 -1.36 21.70
N LYS A 168 -5.61 -1.82 22.83
CA LYS A 168 -5.74 -1.10 24.09
C LYS A 168 -4.80 0.09 24.17
N ARG A 169 -3.68 0.07 23.44
CA ARG A 169 -2.69 1.16 23.37
C ARG A 169 -3.29 2.49 22.91
N GLY A 170 -4.36 2.47 22.13
CA GLY A 170 -5.03 3.65 21.59
C GLY A 170 -4.58 3.99 20.17
N GLY A 171 -5.39 4.81 19.48
CA GLY A 171 -5.17 5.08 18.06
C GLY A 171 -5.49 3.91 17.14
N ARG A 172 -5.20 4.07 15.85
CA ARG A 172 -5.36 3.01 14.85
C ARG A 172 -4.27 1.97 15.00
N PHE A 173 -4.62 0.72 14.68
CA PHE A 173 -3.68 -0.40 14.57
C PHE A 173 -4.04 -1.23 13.35
N GLY A 174 -3.08 -1.35 12.43
CA GLY A 174 -3.23 -2.01 11.16
C GLY A 174 -2.29 -1.38 10.14
N PRO A 175 -2.16 -1.99 8.95
CA PRO A 175 -1.41 -1.39 7.87
C PRO A 175 -2.06 -0.08 7.39
N HIS A 176 -1.26 0.77 6.74
CA HIS A 176 -1.71 1.99 6.08
C HIS A 176 -1.09 2.09 4.68
N SER A 177 0.21 2.38 4.61
CA SER A 177 0.95 2.54 3.35
C SER A 177 2.23 1.70 3.34
N SER A 178 2.69 1.30 2.16
CA SER A 178 4.05 0.82 1.96
C SER A 178 5.00 1.99 1.69
N SER A 179 6.31 1.76 1.83
CA SER A 179 7.32 2.55 1.11
C SER A 179 7.11 2.40 -0.39
N GLU A 180 7.33 3.46 -1.15
CA GLU A 180 7.09 3.49 -2.60
C GLU A 180 8.40 3.60 -3.40
N SER A 181 9.54 3.64 -2.70
CA SER A 181 10.87 3.64 -3.29
C SER A 181 11.25 2.32 -3.95
N PHE A 182 11.81 2.44 -5.16
CA PHE A 182 12.44 1.34 -5.92
C PHE A 182 13.94 1.21 -5.64
N ALA A 183 14.44 1.74 -4.52
CA ALA A 183 15.86 1.72 -4.16
C ALA A 183 16.43 0.28 -4.22
N PRO A 184 17.49 0.02 -5.01
CA PRO A 184 18.02 -1.34 -5.21
C PRO A 184 18.45 -2.07 -3.93
N ILE A 185 18.81 -1.32 -2.89
CA ILE A 185 19.17 -1.88 -1.59
C ILE A 185 18.00 -2.64 -0.94
N PHE A 186 16.76 -2.21 -1.17
CA PHE A 186 15.54 -2.81 -0.60
C PHE A 186 14.66 -3.53 -1.63
N TYR A 187 14.65 -3.09 -2.89
CA TYR A 187 13.73 -3.61 -3.90
C TYR A 187 13.86 -5.14 -4.08
N ARG A 188 12.71 -5.85 -4.13
CA ARG A 188 12.58 -7.33 -4.12
C ARG A 188 13.04 -8.03 -2.83
N LYS A 189 13.52 -7.29 -1.84
CA LYS A 189 14.04 -7.85 -0.59
C LYS A 189 13.16 -7.47 0.60
N LEU A 190 12.90 -6.18 0.75
CA LEU A 190 12.12 -5.62 1.84
C LEU A 190 11.08 -4.64 1.32
N VAL A 191 9.87 -4.72 1.89
CA VAL A 191 8.86 -3.65 1.81
C VAL A 191 8.65 -3.11 3.21
N PHE A 192 8.73 -1.80 3.39
CA PHE A 192 8.40 -1.17 4.66
C PHE A 192 6.92 -0.83 4.68
N VAL A 193 6.23 -1.13 5.78
CA VAL A 193 4.80 -0.85 5.94
C VAL A 193 4.60 0.03 7.17
N ALA A 194 3.99 1.18 6.98
CA ALA A 194 3.47 2.00 8.07
C ALA A 194 2.28 1.27 8.71
N TYR A 195 2.33 1.09 10.02
CA TYR A 195 1.40 0.24 10.77
C TYR A 195 0.75 0.99 11.95
N PHE A 196 0.53 2.30 11.79
CA PHE A 196 0.00 3.21 12.82
C PHE A 196 0.69 3.06 14.17
N ASN A 197 -0.04 2.71 15.24
CA ASN A 197 0.55 2.53 16.58
C ASN A 197 1.47 1.29 16.69
N GLY A 198 1.50 0.48 15.63
CA GLY A 198 2.46 -0.57 15.39
C GLY A 198 3.76 -0.09 14.75
N GLY A 199 3.97 1.21 14.53
CA GLY A 199 5.22 1.75 13.98
C GLY A 199 5.45 1.37 12.52
N VAL A 200 6.71 1.15 12.15
CA VAL A 200 7.08 0.56 10.85
C VAL A 200 7.35 -0.93 10.97
N ARG A 201 6.99 -1.67 9.92
CA ARG A 201 7.28 -3.10 9.75
C ARG A 201 8.13 -3.27 8.50
N ALA A 202 9.32 -3.85 8.64
CA ALA A 202 10.13 -4.28 7.50
C ALA A 202 9.71 -5.71 7.15
N VAL A 203 9.10 -5.90 5.99
CA VAL A 203 8.57 -7.19 5.52
C VAL A 203 9.54 -7.78 4.50
N ASP A 204 10.13 -8.94 4.82
CA ASP A 204 10.92 -9.74 3.88
C ASP A 204 9.99 -10.36 2.84
N VAL A 205 10.24 -9.99 1.59
CA VAL A 205 9.46 -10.38 0.41
C VAL A 205 10.28 -11.19 -0.58
N ARG A 206 11.46 -11.69 -0.17
CA ARG A 206 12.28 -12.59 -1.00
C ARG A 206 11.60 -13.92 -1.27
N ASP A 207 10.69 -14.34 -0.38
CA ASP A 207 9.70 -15.38 -0.62
C ASP A 207 8.29 -14.74 -0.61
N PRO A 208 7.76 -14.35 -1.78
CA PRO A 208 6.45 -13.71 -1.89
C PRO A 208 5.28 -14.61 -1.46
N TYR A 209 5.46 -15.92 -1.43
CA TYR A 209 4.45 -16.87 -0.95
C TYR A 209 4.44 -16.99 0.58
N SER A 210 5.46 -16.48 1.26
CA SER A 210 5.56 -16.49 2.72
C SER A 210 6.23 -15.20 3.26
N PRO A 211 5.58 -14.02 3.10
CA PRO A 211 6.13 -12.76 3.58
C PRO A 211 6.24 -12.76 5.10
N ARG A 212 7.37 -12.31 5.63
CA ARG A 212 7.66 -12.33 7.09
C ARG A 212 8.20 -11.02 7.61
N GLU A 213 7.95 -10.72 8.87
CA GLU A 213 8.55 -9.57 9.55
C GLU A 213 10.05 -9.81 9.76
N ALA A 214 10.89 -8.96 9.16
CA ALA A 214 12.35 -8.99 9.33
C ALA A 214 12.81 -8.05 10.46
N ALA A 215 12.14 -6.91 10.60
CA ALA A 215 12.42 -5.92 11.64
C ALA A 215 11.20 -5.04 11.89
N LEU A 216 11.21 -4.35 13.02
CA LEU A 216 10.21 -3.34 13.36
C LEU A 216 10.87 -2.18 14.11
N TYR A 217 10.26 -1.00 14.02
CA TYR A 217 10.57 0.11 14.91
C TYR A 217 9.29 0.83 15.27
N ILE A 218 9.05 1.00 16.58
CA ILE A 218 7.90 1.73 17.10
C ILE A 218 8.45 2.95 17.83
N PRO A 219 8.24 4.18 17.30
CA PRO A 219 8.60 5.38 18.02
C PRO A 219 8.00 5.45 19.42
N ALA A 220 8.73 6.03 20.36
CA ALA A 220 8.17 6.43 21.65
C ALA A 220 7.27 7.66 21.46
N THR A 221 6.25 7.82 22.30
CA THR A 221 5.47 9.06 22.37
C THR A 221 6.33 10.20 22.91
N THR A 222 6.01 11.42 22.54
CA THR A 222 6.60 12.64 23.09
C THR A 222 5.52 13.48 23.79
N GLU A 223 5.91 14.55 24.49
CA GLU A 223 4.97 15.53 25.05
C GLU A 223 4.09 16.20 23.97
N ARG A 224 4.52 16.18 22.70
CA ARG A 224 3.75 16.72 21.57
C ARG A 224 2.82 15.70 20.92
N THR A 225 2.93 14.42 21.28
CA THR A 225 2.09 13.37 20.69
C THR A 225 0.63 13.62 21.07
N GLY A 226 -0.21 13.84 20.07
CA GLY A 226 -1.62 14.19 20.24
C GLY A 226 -2.50 12.98 20.54
N GLU A 227 -3.57 13.23 21.29
CA GLU A 227 -4.57 12.23 21.66
C GLU A 227 -5.26 11.58 20.46
N ARG A 228 -5.54 10.29 20.56
CA ARG A 228 -6.45 9.54 19.70
C ARG A 228 -7.66 9.10 20.51
N CYS A 229 -8.84 9.48 20.03
CA CYS A 229 -10.07 9.28 20.78
C CYS A 229 -11.02 8.30 20.10
N VAL A 230 -11.85 7.67 20.92
CA VAL A 230 -13.02 6.90 20.51
C VAL A 230 -14.25 7.49 21.18
N THR A 231 -15.38 7.44 20.49
CA THR A 231 -16.69 7.84 21.04
C THR A 231 -17.61 6.61 21.00
N ASN A 232 -18.07 6.15 22.16
CA ASN A 232 -19.11 5.12 22.29
C ASN A 232 -20.00 5.45 23.48
N GLY A 233 -20.93 6.39 23.31
CA GLY A 233 -21.64 7.03 24.41
C GLY A 233 -20.76 8.06 25.15
N THR A 234 -19.57 7.65 25.60
CA THR A 234 -18.59 8.53 26.25
C THR A 234 -17.32 8.66 25.41
N ARG A 235 -16.74 9.87 25.36
CA ARG A 235 -15.44 10.14 24.72
C ARG A 235 -14.31 9.65 25.62
N SER A 236 -13.45 8.79 25.09
CA SER A 236 -12.22 8.33 25.74
C SER A 236 -11.04 8.57 24.81
N CYS A 237 -9.93 9.06 25.36
CA CYS A 237 -8.76 9.48 24.59
C CYS A 237 -7.48 8.87 25.18
N LYS A 238 -6.55 8.48 24.31
CA LYS A 238 -5.24 7.95 24.67
C LYS A 238 -4.16 8.60 23.82
N VAL A 239 -2.98 8.82 24.40
CA VAL A 239 -1.81 9.28 23.66
C VAL A 239 -1.10 8.08 23.05
N ALA A 240 -1.07 8.01 21.73
CA ALA A 240 -0.43 6.92 21.00
C ALA A 240 0.18 7.44 19.69
N ILE A 241 1.35 6.92 19.34
CA ILE A 241 1.97 7.17 18.04
C ILE A 241 1.05 6.66 16.92
N GLN A 242 1.14 7.28 15.76
CA GLN A 242 0.42 6.95 14.54
C GLN A 242 1.36 7.13 13.35
N THR A 243 2.31 6.21 13.19
CA THR A 243 3.16 6.16 11.98
C THR A 243 2.25 6.01 10.76
N ASN A 244 2.14 7.08 9.98
CA ASN A 244 1.16 7.21 8.90
C ASN A 244 1.83 6.88 7.57
N ASN A 245 2.97 7.49 7.28
CA ASN A 245 3.72 7.20 6.06
C ASN A 245 5.09 6.66 6.41
N VAL A 246 5.58 5.82 5.51
CA VAL A 246 6.95 5.35 5.53
C VAL A 246 7.55 5.52 4.14
N GLU A 247 8.82 5.90 4.08
CA GLU A 247 9.60 5.85 2.85
C GLU A 247 11.01 5.35 3.16
N ALA A 248 11.73 4.85 2.17
CA ALA A 248 13.11 4.43 2.29
C ALA A 248 13.95 4.90 1.09
N ASP A 249 15.26 5.02 1.27
CA ASP A 249 16.16 5.49 0.21
C ASP A 249 17.36 4.58 -0.04
N GLU A 250 18.10 4.90 -1.10
CA GLU A 250 19.29 4.16 -1.53
C GLU A 250 20.46 4.20 -0.53
N ARG A 251 20.44 5.13 0.43
CA ARG A 251 21.45 5.23 1.51
C ARG A 251 21.17 4.24 2.64
N GLY A 252 20.04 3.53 2.59
CA GLY A 252 19.63 2.57 3.60
C GLY A 252 18.85 3.20 4.77
N PHE A 253 18.41 4.46 4.64
CA PHE A 253 17.55 5.09 5.64
C PHE A 253 16.08 4.79 5.40
N VAL A 254 15.34 4.68 6.50
CA VAL A 254 13.88 4.52 6.53
C VAL A 254 13.29 5.69 7.32
N TYR A 255 12.35 6.39 6.70
CA TYR A 255 11.72 7.62 7.17
C TYR A 255 10.29 7.30 7.61
N LEU A 256 9.93 7.66 8.85
CA LEU A 256 8.59 7.43 9.40
C LEU A 256 7.95 8.77 9.74
N ALA A 257 6.88 9.13 9.03
CA ALA A 257 6.11 10.34 9.33
C ALA A 257 4.89 10.00 10.18
N ASP A 258 4.81 10.61 11.36
CA ASP A 258 3.73 10.39 12.32
C ASP A 258 2.61 11.43 12.17
N ARG A 259 1.35 10.98 12.09
CA ARG A 259 0.17 11.89 11.98
C ARG A 259 -0.35 12.40 13.33
N ALA A 260 0.18 11.89 14.44
CA ALA A 260 -0.20 12.27 15.79
C ALA A 260 0.84 13.22 16.40
N ASN A 261 1.56 13.99 15.58
CA ASN A 261 2.56 14.98 16.00
C ASN A 261 3.78 14.40 16.75
N THR A 262 4.07 13.10 16.63
CA THR A 262 5.30 12.50 17.19
C THR A 262 6.55 12.87 16.39
N GLY A 263 6.38 13.41 15.17
CA GLY A 263 7.47 13.92 14.33
C GLY A 263 7.91 12.96 13.23
N LEU A 264 9.07 13.25 12.65
CA LEU A 264 9.74 12.43 11.64
C LEU A 264 10.86 11.62 12.30
N HIS A 265 10.88 10.31 12.08
CA HIS A 265 11.94 9.43 12.57
C HIS A 265 12.74 8.90 11.39
N ILE A 266 14.06 8.89 11.53
CA ILE A 266 14.98 8.33 10.52
C ILE A 266 15.72 7.19 11.18
N VAL A 267 15.53 5.98 10.65
CA VAL A 267 16.14 4.76 11.19
C VAL A 267 16.89 4.00 10.11
N ARG A 268 17.72 3.04 10.53
CA ARG A 268 18.41 2.10 9.64
C ARG A 268 18.25 0.70 10.20
N LEU A 269 18.30 -0.29 9.32
CA LEU A 269 18.30 -1.70 9.73
C LEU A 269 19.57 -2.02 10.54
N THR A 270 19.44 -2.96 11.46
CA THR A 270 20.54 -3.50 12.27
C THR A 270 20.41 -5.03 12.39
N GLY A 271 21.49 -5.70 12.80
CA GLY A 271 21.48 -7.15 13.05
C GLY A 271 21.15 -7.98 11.82
N GLU A 272 20.42 -9.10 11.99
CA GLU A 272 20.07 -10.01 10.89
C GLU A 272 19.28 -9.34 9.76
N ALA A 273 18.49 -8.31 10.07
CA ALA A 273 17.74 -7.58 9.06
C ALA A 273 18.66 -6.75 8.14
N ALA A 274 19.76 -6.20 8.67
CA ALA A 274 20.74 -5.46 7.87
C ALA A 274 21.46 -6.36 6.85
N LYS A 275 21.67 -7.63 7.19
CA LYS A 275 22.29 -8.61 6.28
C LYS A 275 21.45 -8.87 5.03
N ILE A 276 20.12 -8.73 5.11
CA ILE A 276 19.21 -8.87 3.94
C ILE A 276 19.58 -7.85 2.86
N THR A 277 20.02 -6.66 3.26
CA THR A 277 20.34 -5.55 2.37
C THR A 277 21.83 -5.43 2.06
N GLY A 278 22.64 -6.43 2.47
CA GLY A 278 24.10 -6.40 2.30
C GLY A 278 24.83 -5.49 3.28
N GLY A 279 24.17 -5.06 4.37
CA GLY A 279 24.83 -4.36 5.48
C GLY A 279 25.53 -5.36 6.42
N ASN A 280 26.68 -4.94 6.96
CA ASN A 280 27.39 -5.65 8.04
C ASN A 280 26.71 -5.40 9.39
#